data_AF-A0A944GQH6-F1
#
_entry.id   AF-A0A944GQH6-F1
#
_cell.length_a   1.000
_cell.length_b   1.000
_cell.length_c   1.000
_cell.angle_alpha   90.00
_cell.angle_beta   90.00
_cell.angle_gamma   90.00
#
_symmetry.space_group_name_H-M   'P 1'
#
loop_
_entity.id
_entity.type
_entity.pdbx_description
1 polymer ?
#
loop_
_entity_poly.entity_id
_entity_poly.type
_entity_poly.pdbx_seq_one_letter_code
_entity_poly.pdbx_strand_id
1 'polypeptide(L)'
;MKFTEYDVIIVGSGVSGLYAALNLDSSMQILMLSKRELTLCNSALAQGGVAAVMDTSNDNYELHIKDTLIAGGYKNDIDNVRILVEQGPKDVKNLLNYGVDFDRKSDGSIDLTLEGGHCRHRIAHHKDSTGFEIVTSLIEGVKKLPNVTILENSHLLGLTKRGDSFLADVLHEGKHSYYTTKATVLATGGIGRVYDYTTNSAIATGDGIQFAYN
;
A
#
# COMPACT_ATOMS: atom_id res chain seq x y z
N MET A 1 23.59 -3.18 -24.11
CA MET A 1 22.27 -2.68 -23.69
C MET A 1 22.49 -1.44 -22.84
N LYS A 2 21.66 -0.40 -22.99
CA LYS A 2 21.71 0.78 -22.12
C LYS A 2 20.73 0.54 -20.97
N PHE A 3 21.23 0.53 -19.74
CA PHE A 3 20.41 0.40 -18.54
C PHE A 3 20.13 1.80 -17.99
N THR A 4 18.88 2.07 -17.62
CA THR A 4 18.53 3.30 -16.90
C THR A 4 18.53 2.99 -15.40
N GLU A 5 19.22 3.80 -14.61
CA GLU A 5 19.36 3.61 -13.17
C GLU A 5 18.30 4.41 -12.40
N TYR A 6 17.77 3.79 -11.35
CA TYR A 6 16.91 4.42 -10.35
C TYR A 6 17.39 4.03 -8.95
N ASP A 7 17.26 4.93 -7.97
CA ASP A 7 17.63 4.63 -6.58
C ASP A 7 16.72 3.54 -5.98
N VAL A 8 15.42 3.62 -6.29
CA VAL A 8 14.40 2.64 -5.85
C VAL A 8 13.45 2.30 -7.00
N ILE A 9 13.17 1.01 -7.18
CA ILE A 9 12.05 0.55 -8.01
C ILE A 9 10.93 0.04 -7.11
N ILE A 10 9.73 0.61 -7.25
CA ILE A 10 8.51 0.17 -6.57
C ILE A 10 7.66 -0.61 -7.57
N VAL A 11 7.35 -1.86 -7.26
CA VAL A 11 6.57 -2.75 -8.12
C VAL A 11 5.20 -2.91 -7.50
N GLY A 12 4.21 -2.22 -8.07
CA GLY A 12 2.85 -2.17 -7.57
C GLY A 12 2.45 -0.78 -7.10
N SER A 13 1.24 -0.39 -7.47
CA SER A 13 0.62 0.94 -7.30
C SER A 13 -0.58 0.90 -6.35
N GLY A 14 -0.71 -0.14 -5.51
CA GLY A 14 -1.66 -0.16 -4.41
C GLY A 14 -1.25 0.79 -3.29
N VAL A 15 -2.04 0.82 -2.21
CA VAL A 15 -1.83 1.74 -1.07
C VAL A 15 -0.39 1.70 -0.53
N SER A 16 0.22 0.52 -0.41
CA SER A 16 1.58 0.38 0.10
C SER A 16 2.64 0.96 -0.83
N GLY A 17 2.53 0.75 -2.14
CA GLY A 17 3.48 1.30 -3.11
C GLY A 17 3.37 2.81 -3.24
N LEU A 18 2.15 3.34 -3.26
CA LEU A 18 1.89 4.78 -3.29
C LEU A 18 2.37 5.46 -2.01
N TYR A 19 2.04 4.90 -0.85
CA TYR A 19 2.47 5.45 0.44
C TYR A 19 3.99 5.39 0.61
N ALA A 20 4.64 4.32 0.14
CA ALA A 20 6.10 4.23 0.13
C ALA A 20 6.72 5.36 -0.72
N ALA A 21 6.23 5.59 -1.93
CA ALA A 21 6.75 6.65 -2.79
C ALA A 21 6.62 8.05 -2.17
N LEU A 22 5.55 8.31 -1.42
CA LEU A 22 5.32 9.58 -0.72
C LEU A 22 6.22 9.80 0.50
N ASN A 23 6.80 8.73 1.06
CA ASN A 23 7.59 8.77 2.29
C ASN A 23 9.09 8.52 2.06
N LEU A 24 9.49 8.12 0.85
CA LEU A 24 10.91 8.05 0.48
C LEU A 24 11.51 9.45 0.33
N ASP A 25 12.83 9.55 0.52
CA ASP A 25 13.56 10.81 0.42
C ASP A 25 13.40 11.42 -0.98
N SER A 26 13.09 12.72 -1.03
CA SER A 26 12.80 13.42 -2.29
C SER A 26 14.02 13.57 -3.21
N SER A 27 15.23 13.29 -2.71
CA SER A 27 16.45 13.21 -3.51
C SER A 27 16.58 11.91 -4.31
N MET A 28 15.87 10.84 -3.92
CA MET A 28 15.92 9.55 -4.60
C MET A 28 15.10 9.56 -5.89
N GLN A 29 15.67 9.09 -7.00
CA GLN A 29 14.94 8.81 -8.23
C GLN A 29 14.18 7.49 -8.10
N ILE A 30 12.86 7.56 -8.23
CA ILE A 30 11.96 6.42 -8.01
C ILE A 30 11.29 6.04 -9.33
N LEU A 31 11.34 4.76 -9.66
CA LEU A 31 10.51 4.18 -10.72
C LEU A 31 9.37 3.38 -10.09
N MET A 32 8.13 3.78 -10.34
CA MET A 32 6.94 3.03 -9.93
C MET A 32 6.33 2.31 -11.12
N LEU A 33 6.21 0.98 -11.00
CA LEU A 33 5.58 0.13 -12.01
C LEU A 33 4.17 -0.22 -11.59
N SER A 34 3.22 -0.05 -12.50
CA SER A 34 1.85 -0.51 -12.36
C SER A 34 1.52 -1.45 -13.51
N LYS A 35 1.12 -2.69 -13.17
CA LYS A 35 0.73 -3.72 -14.15
C LYS A 35 -0.42 -3.26 -15.06
N ARG A 36 -1.27 -2.39 -14.53
CA ARG A 36 -2.50 -1.85 -15.13
C ARG A 36 -2.65 -0.37 -14.76
N GLU A 37 -3.82 0.18 -15.01
CA GLU A 37 -4.23 1.51 -14.58
C GLU A 37 -4.07 1.66 -13.05
N LEU A 38 -3.61 2.81 -12.55
CA LEU A 38 -3.28 2.98 -11.11
C LEU A 38 -4.45 2.70 -10.15
N THR A 39 -5.67 2.99 -10.57
CA THR A 39 -6.88 2.74 -9.76
C THR A 39 -7.35 1.29 -9.81
N LEU A 40 -6.82 0.47 -10.72
CA LEU A 40 -7.18 -0.95 -10.83
C LEU A 40 -6.34 -1.77 -9.85
N CYS A 41 -6.70 -1.73 -8.56
CA CYS A 41 -6.04 -2.51 -7.51
C CYS A 41 -7.02 -2.91 -6.39
N ASN A 42 -6.66 -3.92 -5.58
CA ASN A 42 -7.49 -4.33 -4.44
C ASN A 42 -7.66 -3.20 -3.41
N SER A 43 -6.65 -2.34 -3.25
CA SER A 43 -6.74 -1.21 -2.32
C SER A 43 -7.91 -0.28 -2.67
N ALA A 44 -8.14 -0.01 -3.96
CA ALA A 44 -9.24 0.82 -4.41
C ALA A 44 -10.63 0.17 -4.24
N LEU A 45 -10.68 -1.16 -4.08
CA LEU A 45 -11.91 -1.92 -3.86
C LEU A 45 -12.28 -2.06 -2.38
N ALA A 46 -11.42 -1.62 -1.45
CA ALA A 46 -11.71 -1.71 -0.03
C ALA A 46 -12.85 -0.76 0.36
N GLN A 47 -13.84 -1.29 1.07
CA GLN A 47 -15.05 -0.55 1.44
C GLN A 47 -14.98 0.01 2.86
N GLY A 48 -14.71 -0.87 3.85
CA GLY A 48 -14.83 -0.60 5.28
C GLY A 48 -14.03 0.61 5.75
N GLY A 49 -12.77 0.42 6.13
CA GLY A 49 -11.90 1.55 6.42
C GLY A 49 -10.53 1.18 6.95
N VAL A 50 -9.91 2.11 7.66
CA VAL A 50 -8.58 1.95 8.26
C VAL A 50 -8.68 2.03 9.77
N ALA A 51 -8.16 1.00 10.45
CA ALA A 51 -8.18 0.91 11.91
C ALA A 51 -7.05 1.75 12.53
N ALA A 52 -7.39 2.72 13.38
CA ALA A 52 -6.44 3.48 14.17
C ALA A 52 -7.07 4.00 15.47
N VAL A 53 -6.29 4.03 16.55
CA VAL A 53 -6.73 4.58 17.85
C VAL A 53 -6.77 6.11 17.76
N MET A 54 -7.86 6.64 17.22
CA MET A 54 -8.06 8.08 17.00
C MET A 54 -8.73 8.80 18.19
N ASP A 55 -9.40 8.04 19.07
CA ASP A 55 -10.02 8.54 20.31
C ASP A 55 -9.41 7.85 21.55
N THR A 56 -8.42 8.49 22.15
CA THR A 56 -7.73 7.97 23.34
C THR A 56 -8.53 8.10 24.63
N SER A 57 -9.71 8.75 24.59
CA SER A 57 -10.59 8.82 25.76
C SER A 57 -11.41 7.54 25.95
N ASN A 58 -11.68 6.80 24.87
CA ASN A 58 -12.48 5.58 24.87
C ASN A 58 -11.76 4.33 24.35
N ASP A 59 -10.57 4.50 23.76
CA ASP A 59 -9.74 3.43 23.20
C ASP A 59 -8.26 3.61 23.59
N ASN A 60 -7.44 2.58 23.41
CA ASN A 60 -5.99 2.67 23.61
C ASN A 60 -5.24 1.60 22.81
N TYR A 61 -3.91 1.76 22.70
CA TYR A 61 -3.07 0.85 21.94
C TYR A 61 -3.11 -0.59 22.44
N GLU A 62 -3.13 -0.81 23.76
CA GLU A 62 -3.15 -2.16 24.32
C GLU A 62 -4.44 -2.91 23.97
N LEU A 63 -5.59 -2.23 23.93
CA LEU A 63 -6.84 -2.81 23.45
C LEU A 63 -6.77 -3.18 21.97
N HIS A 64 -6.24 -2.29 21.12
CA HIS A 64 -6.11 -2.58 19.70
C HIS A 64 -5.09 -3.70 19.42
N ILE A 65 -3.93 -3.70 20.08
CA ILE A 65 -2.95 -4.80 20.02
C ILE A 65 -3.62 -6.12 20.39
N LYS A 66 -4.36 -6.16 21.50
CA LYS A 66 -5.05 -7.37 21.95
C LYS A 66 -6.05 -7.88 20.91
N ASP A 67 -6.85 -6.99 20.34
CA ASP A 67 -7.80 -7.31 19.27
C ASP A 67 -7.08 -7.89 18.04
N THR A 68 -5.97 -7.29 17.61
CA THR A 68 -5.15 -7.77 16.49
C THR A 68 -4.57 -9.16 16.74
N LEU A 69 -4.06 -9.41 17.96
CA LEU A 69 -3.51 -10.71 18.34
C LEU A 69 -4.59 -11.81 18.37
N ILE A 70 -5.77 -11.49 18.90
CA ILE A 70 -6.91 -12.42 18.92
C ILE A 70 -7.33 -12.75 17.49
N ALA A 71 -7.50 -11.73 16.64
CA ALA A 71 -7.89 -11.90 15.24
C ALA A 71 -6.87 -12.73 14.44
N GLY A 72 -5.58 -12.56 14.72
CA GLY A 72 -4.50 -13.34 14.11
C GLY A 72 -4.27 -14.72 14.73
N GLY A 73 -5.11 -15.17 15.67
CA GLY A 73 -4.95 -16.45 16.37
C GLY A 73 -3.62 -16.56 17.12
N TYR A 74 -3.07 -15.43 17.58
CA TYR A 74 -1.78 -15.30 18.26
C TYR A 74 -0.60 -15.84 17.44
N LYS A 75 -0.70 -15.83 16.10
CA LYS A 75 0.40 -16.17 15.18
C LYS A 75 1.16 -14.96 14.67
N ASN A 76 0.77 -13.76 15.12
CA ASN A 76 1.42 -12.51 14.76
C ASN A 76 2.80 -12.40 15.42
N ASP A 77 3.67 -11.63 14.79
CA ASP A 77 4.83 -11.05 15.46
C ASP A 77 4.38 -9.83 16.27
N ILE A 78 4.62 -9.86 17.59
CA ILE A 78 4.14 -8.82 18.49
C ILE A 78 4.81 -7.47 18.25
N ASP A 79 6.09 -7.44 17.88
CA ASP A 79 6.83 -6.20 17.67
C ASP A 79 6.29 -5.48 16.42
N ASN A 80 5.96 -6.24 15.37
CA ASN A 80 5.30 -5.71 14.18
C ASN A 80 3.86 -5.22 14.46
N VAL A 81 3.11 -5.92 15.32
CA VAL A 81 1.77 -5.47 15.74
C VAL A 81 1.85 -4.15 16.52
N ARG A 82 2.84 -3.99 17.41
CA ARG A 82 3.06 -2.73 18.12
C ARG A 82 3.35 -1.59 17.16
N ILE A 83 4.25 -1.80 16.19
CA ILE A 83 4.53 -0.80 15.14
C ILE A 83 3.23 -0.40 14.41
N LEU A 84 2.46 -1.38 13.93
CA LEU A 84 1.20 -1.13 13.21
C LEU A 84 0.22 -0.30 14.05
N VAL A 85 -0.01 -0.70 15.30
CA VAL A 85 -1.03 -0.08 16.15
C VAL A 85 -0.60 1.31 16.65
N GLU A 86 0.65 1.45 17.08
CA GLU A 86 1.16 2.69 17.68
C GLU A 86 1.43 3.76 16.62
N GLN A 87 1.80 3.38 15.39
CA GLN A 87 2.00 4.32 14.27
C GLN A 87 0.70 4.64 13.52
N GLY A 88 -0.31 3.75 13.57
CA GLY A 88 -1.58 3.91 12.86
C GLY A 88 -2.24 5.29 12.97
N PRO A 89 -2.36 5.93 14.17
CA PRO A 89 -2.95 7.26 14.28
C PRO A 89 -2.16 8.35 13.55
N LYS A 90 -0.82 8.23 13.50
CA LYS A 90 0.03 9.15 12.74
C LYS A 90 -0.21 8.95 11.25
N ASP A 91 -0.32 7.71 10.80
CA ASP A 91 -0.52 7.41 9.38
C ASP A 91 -1.90 7.86 8.88
N VAL A 92 -2.97 7.68 9.68
CA VAL A 92 -4.30 8.24 9.37
C VAL A 92 -4.27 9.77 9.28
N LYS A 93 -3.50 10.44 10.15
CA LYS A 93 -3.29 11.90 10.05
C LYS A 93 -2.50 12.29 8.80
N ASN A 94 -1.53 11.48 8.38
CA ASN A 94 -0.82 11.70 7.11
C ASN A 94 -1.77 11.55 5.91
N LEU A 95 -2.69 10.57 5.94
CA LEU A 95 -3.71 10.43 4.90
C LEU A 95 -4.58 11.69 4.77
N LEU A 96 -5.01 12.30 5.89
CA LEU A 96 -5.69 13.60 5.87
C LEU A 96 -4.83 14.69 5.20
N ASN A 97 -3.53 14.72 5.47
CA ASN A 97 -2.60 15.68 4.85
C ASN A 97 -2.43 15.45 3.34
N TYR A 98 -2.61 14.21 2.86
CA TYR A 98 -2.63 13.89 1.43
C TYR A 98 -4.00 14.14 0.77
N GLY A 99 -4.98 14.65 1.51
CA GLY A 99 -6.28 15.06 0.98
C GLY A 99 -7.36 13.98 1.08
N VAL A 100 -7.13 12.89 1.82
CA VAL A 100 -8.18 11.89 2.08
C VAL A 100 -9.30 12.52 2.91
N ASP A 101 -10.52 12.49 2.38
CA ASP A 101 -11.69 13.09 3.03
C ASP A 101 -12.42 12.08 3.93
N PHE A 102 -11.91 11.77 5.12
CA PHE A 102 -12.67 10.90 6.04
C PHE A 102 -13.96 11.56 6.53
N ASP A 103 -15.03 10.77 6.68
CA ASP A 103 -16.31 11.25 7.21
C ASP A 103 -16.14 11.80 8.64
N ARG A 104 -16.93 12.81 8.98
CA ARG A 104 -16.81 13.56 10.24
C ARG A 104 -18.12 13.62 11.00
N LYS A 105 -18.00 13.64 12.33
CA LYS A 105 -19.10 13.97 13.24
C LYS A 105 -19.39 15.47 13.21
N SER A 106 -20.50 15.87 13.84
CA SER A 106 -20.91 17.28 13.95
C SER A 106 -19.91 18.18 14.66
N ASP A 107 -19.06 17.62 15.52
CA ASP A 107 -17.99 18.34 16.23
C ASP A 107 -16.68 18.45 15.41
N GLY A 108 -16.65 17.91 14.18
CA GLY A 108 -15.51 17.93 13.28
C GLY A 108 -14.49 16.81 13.49
N SER A 109 -14.66 15.96 14.52
CA SER A 109 -13.86 14.75 14.71
C SER A 109 -14.16 13.71 13.63
N ILE A 110 -13.22 12.80 13.37
CA ILE A 110 -13.43 11.70 12.41
C ILE A 110 -14.55 10.80 12.94
N ASP A 111 -15.48 10.42 12.07
CA ASP A 111 -16.47 9.42 12.39
C ASP A 111 -15.86 8.02 12.35
N LEU A 112 -16.01 7.28 13.44
CA LEU A 112 -15.36 5.99 13.65
C LEU A 112 -16.40 4.90 13.78
N THR A 113 -16.31 3.88 12.95
CA THR A 113 -17.20 2.71 13.00
C THR A 113 -16.56 1.55 13.76
N LEU A 114 -17.37 0.55 14.07
CA LEU A 114 -16.96 -0.70 14.69
C LEU A 114 -17.04 -1.81 13.64
N GLU A 115 -15.92 -2.44 13.34
CA GLU A 115 -15.85 -3.60 12.43
C GLU A 115 -15.44 -4.88 13.17
N GLY A 116 -15.62 -6.01 12.50
CA GLY A 116 -15.32 -7.33 13.05
C GLY A 116 -13.87 -7.43 13.52
N GLY A 117 -13.67 -8.09 14.67
CA GLY A 117 -12.36 -8.24 15.29
C GLY A 117 -11.92 -7.08 16.18
N HIS A 118 -12.74 -6.03 16.34
CA HIS A 118 -12.43 -4.89 17.20
C HIS A 118 -13.41 -4.75 18.37
N CYS A 119 -12.90 -4.34 19.55
CA CYS A 119 -13.68 -4.08 20.76
C CYS A 119 -14.01 -2.60 20.97
N ARG A 120 -13.54 -1.69 20.10
CA ARG A 120 -13.81 -0.25 20.12
C ARG A 120 -14.03 0.29 18.71
N HIS A 121 -14.78 1.40 18.61
CA HIS A 121 -14.94 2.17 17.39
C HIS A 121 -13.62 2.84 17.04
N ARG A 122 -12.96 2.36 15.98
CA ARG A 122 -11.62 2.83 15.58
C ARG A 122 -11.38 2.79 14.08
N ILE A 123 -12.41 2.54 13.29
CA ILE A 123 -12.29 2.42 11.85
C ILE A 123 -12.65 3.77 11.22
N ALA A 124 -11.65 4.49 10.74
CA ALA A 124 -11.85 5.69 9.95
C ALA A 124 -12.30 5.31 8.53
N HIS A 125 -13.34 5.97 8.03
CA HIS A 125 -14.01 5.59 6.79
C HIS A 125 -14.43 6.81 5.95
N HIS A 126 -14.71 6.57 4.68
CA HIS A 126 -15.37 7.51 3.76
C HIS A 126 -16.49 6.76 3.06
N LYS A 127 -17.74 6.96 3.53
CA LYS A 127 -18.93 6.29 3.02
C LYS A 127 -18.66 4.77 2.89
N ASP A 128 -19.04 4.19 1.75
CA ASP A 128 -18.77 2.78 1.42
C ASP A 128 -17.60 2.60 0.44
N SER A 129 -16.70 3.59 0.33
CA SER A 129 -15.63 3.61 -0.68
C SER A 129 -14.28 4.12 -0.14
N THR A 130 -13.98 3.82 1.13
CA THR A 130 -12.77 4.31 1.82
C THR A 130 -11.49 4.00 1.06
N GLY A 131 -11.37 2.79 0.50
CA GLY A 131 -10.21 2.38 -0.26
C GLY A 131 -10.01 3.17 -1.54
N PHE A 132 -11.10 3.46 -2.27
CA PHE A 132 -11.05 4.27 -3.48
C PHE A 132 -10.56 5.69 -3.17
N GLU A 133 -11.17 6.33 -2.16
CA GLU A 133 -10.81 7.68 -1.70
C GLU A 133 -9.33 7.77 -1.29
N ILE A 134 -8.85 6.82 -0.47
CA ILE A 134 -7.44 6.77 -0.08
C ILE A 134 -6.53 6.64 -1.30
N VAL A 135 -6.82 5.68 -2.18
CA VAL A 135 -5.96 5.40 -3.34
C VAL A 135 -5.92 6.61 -4.29
N THR A 136 -7.05 7.24 -4.59
CA THR A 136 -7.07 8.40 -5.49
C THR A 136 -6.28 9.57 -4.93
N SER A 137 -6.44 9.88 -3.64
CA SER A 137 -5.72 10.98 -2.98
C SER A 137 -4.21 10.72 -2.91
N LEU A 138 -3.79 9.47 -2.66
CA LEU A 138 -2.37 9.11 -2.73
C LEU A 138 -1.82 9.16 -4.17
N ILE A 139 -2.58 8.74 -5.18
CA ILE A 139 -2.18 8.87 -6.60
C ILE A 139 -1.94 10.34 -6.95
N GLU A 140 -2.84 11.24 -6.55
CA GLU A 140 -2.67 12.68 -6.77
C GLU A 140 -1.43 13.23 -6.08
N GLY A 141 -1.13 12.76 -4.87
CA GLY A 141 0.10 13.09 -4.17
C GLY A 141 1.35 12.64 -4.95
N VAL A 142 1.40 11.37 -5.35
CA VAL A 142 2.57 10.80 -6.06
C VAL A 142 2.79 11.49 -7.41
N LYS A 143 1.72 11.81 -8.16
CA LYS A 143 1.82 12.50 -9.45
C LYS A 143 2.44 13.91 -9.36
N LYS A 144 2.44 14.52 -8.17
CA LYS A 144 3.07 15.83 -7.92
C LYS A 144 4.56 15.72 -7.61
N LEU A 145 5.09 14.52 -7.37
CA LEU A 145 6.49 14.31 -7.03
C LEU A 145 7.38 14.32 -8.29
N PRO A 146 8.31 15.28 -8.44
CA PRO A 146 9.15 15.37 -9.64
C PRO A 146 10.20 14.25 -9.74
N ASN A 147 10.51 13.58 -8.63
CA ASN A 147 11.47 12.49 -8.55
C ASN A 147 10.85 11.10 -8.76
N VAL A 148 9.53 11.01 -9.01
CA VAL A 148 8.84 9.74 -9.26
C VAL A 148 8.45 9.63 -10.73
N THR A 149 8.98 8.63 -11.42
CA THR A 149 8.51 8.20 -12.73
C THR A 149 7.48 7.07 -12.56
N ILE A 150 6.27 7.24 -13.07
CA ILE A 150 5.23 6.21 -13.04
C ILE A 150 5.12 5.59 -14.43
N LEU A 151 5.17 4.26 -14.51
CA LEU A 151 4.85 3.50 -15.72
C LEU A 151 3.62 2.62 -15.49
N GLU A 152 2.48 3.03 -16.03
CA GLU A 152 1.28 2.20 -16.13
C GLU A 152 1.44 1.13 -17.22
N ASN A 153 0.58 0.10 -17.22
CA ASN A 153 0.60 -1.01 -18.18
C ASN A 153 1.99 -1.68 -18.31
N SER A 154 2.70 -1.79 -17.20
CA SER A 154 4.09 -2.26 -17.13
C SER A 154 4.22 -3.50 -16.25
N HIS A 155 4.74 -4.57 -16.84
CA HIS A 155 4.93 -5.85 -16.16
C HIS A 155 6.40 -6.01 -15.79
N LEU A 156 6.70 -6.25 -14.52
CA LEU A 156 7.98 -6.83 -14.15
C LEU A 156 7.98 -8.30 -14.61
N LEU A 157 8.93 -8.68 -15.46
CA LEU A 157 9.09 -10.06 -15.96
C LEU A 157 10.28 -10.78 -15.32
N GLY A 158 11.26 -10.03 -14.83
CA GLY A 158 12.41 -10.57 -14.14
C GLY A 158 13.02 -9.57 -13.18
N LEU A 159 13.47 -10.07 -12.03
CA LEU A 159 14.23 -9.31 -11.05
C LEU A 159 15.43 -10.16 -10.65
N THR A 160 16.63 -9.73 -11.02
CA THR A 160 17.85 -10.50 -10.77
C THR A 160 18.82 -9.71 -9.91
N LYS A 161 19.24 -10.28 -8.78
CA LYS A 161 20.30 -9.69 -7.96
C LYS A 161 21.66 -9.72 -8.70
N ARG A 162 22.37 -8.60 -8.68
CA ARG A 162 23.67 -8.37 -9.32
C ARG A 162 24.59 -7.65 -8.33
N GLY A 163 25.31 -8.42 -7.51
CA GLY A 163 26.09 -7.84 -6.41
C GLY A 163 25.18 -7.12 -5.42
N ASP A 164 25.41 -5.82 -5.24
CA ASP A 164 24.64 -4.94 -4.34
C ASP A 164 23.46 -4.24 -5.03
N SER A 165 23.15 -4.60 -6.27
CA SER A 165 22.03 -4.05 -7.04
C SER A 165 21.11 -5.14 -7.60
N PHE A 166 20.02 -4.71 -8.21
CA PHE A 166 19.06 -5.52 -8.93
C PHE A 166 18.97 -5.04 -10.38
N LEU A 167 18.81 -6.00 -11.30
CA LEU A 167 18.43 -5.78 -12.68
C LEU A 167 16.95 -6.16 -12.83
N ALA A 168 16.11 -5.20 -13.20
CA ALA A 168 14.71 -5.40 -13.52
C ALA A 168 14.52 -5.47 -15.04
N ASP A 169 13.85 -6.53 -15.51
CA ASP A 169 13.32 -6.66 -16.86
C ASP A 169 11.84 -6.29 -16.85
N VAL A 170 11.50 -5.20 -17.53
CA VAL A 170 10.16 -4.61 -17.54
C VAL A 170 9.60 -4.61 -18.96
N LEU A 171 8.43 -5.21 -19.13
CA LEU A 171 7.65 -5.13 -20.35
C LEU A 171 6.65 -3.97 -20.25
N HIS A 172 6.91 -2.90 -21.00
CA HIS A 172 6.04 -1.74 -21.09
C HIS A 172 5.50 -1.63 -22.52
N GLU A 173 4.17 -1.70 -22.68
CA GLU A 173 3.49 -1.62 -23.98
C GLU A 173 4.09 -2.57 -25.05
N GLY A 174 4.43 -3.80 -24.64
CA GLY A 174 4.99 -4.81 -25.53
C GLY A 174 6.49 -4.65 -25.85
N LYS A 175 7.19 -3.70 -25.23
CA LYS A 175 8.63 -3.48 -25.39
C LYS A 175 9.37 -3.74 -24.08
N HIS A 176 10.49 -4.44 -24.19
CA HIS A 176 11.40 -4.65 -23.06
C HIS A 176 12.22 -3.39 -22.77
N SER A 177 12.26 -3.04 -21.49
CA SER A 177 13.12 -2.02 -20.91
C SER A 177 13.83 -2.62 -19.70
N TYR A 178 15.10 -2.26 -19.52
CA TYR A 178 15.92 -2.81 -18.45
C TYR A 178 16.40 -1.70 -17.52
N TYR A 179 16.18 -1.90 -16.22
CA TYR A 179 16.49 -0.91 -15.19
C TYR A 179 17.39 -1.51 -14.12
N THR A 180 18.31 -0.71 -13.59
CA THR A 180 19.14 -1.09 -12.44
C THR A 180 18.76 -0.29 -11.21
N THR A 181 18.81 -0.92 -10.04
CA THR A 181 18.50 -0.24 -8.77
C THR A 181 19.21 -0.88 -7.59
N LYS A 182 19.45 -0.11 -6.53
CA LYS A 182 20.01 -0.63 -5.27
C LYS A 182 18.94 -1.24 -4.37
N ALA A 183 17.68 -0.81 -4.51
CA ALA A 183 16.59 -1.28 -3.67
C ALA A 183 15.31 -1.49 -4.48
N THR A 184 14.52 -2.49 -4.11
CA THR A 184 13.23 -2.77 -4.73
C THR A 184 12.17 -2.97 -3.66
N VAL A 185 11.01 -2.36 -3.84
CA VAL A 185 9.82 -2.55 -3.00
C VAL A 185 8.80 -3.36 -3.79
N LEU A 186 8.49 -4.57 -3.33
CA LEU A 186 7.47 -5.43 -3.94
C LEU A 186 6.12 -5.16 -3.25
N ALA A 187 5.33 -4.27 -3.84
CA ALA A 187 3.99 -3.87 -3.40
C ALA A 187 2.88 -4.45 -4.30
N THR A 188 3.06 -5.70 -4.74
CA THR A 188 2.30 -6.31 -5.86
C THR A 188 0.90 -6.84 -5.49
N GLY A 189 0.45 -6.65 -4.25
CA GLY A 189 -0.80 -7.21 -3.76
C GLY A 189 -0.71 -8.71 -3.46
N GLY A 190 -1.88 -9.36 -3.35
CA GLY A 190 -2.00 -10.76 -2.91
C GLY A 190 -2.00 -11.80 -4.02
N ILE A 191 -2.30 -13.05 -3.63
CA ILE A 191 -2.38 -14.26 -4.47
C ILE A 191 -3.81 -14.77 -4.63
N GLY A 192 -4.83 -13.95 -4.38
CA GLY A 192 -6.22 -14.42 -4.29
C GLY A 192 -6.77 -15.04 -5.59
N ARG A 193 -6.14 -14.81 -6.74
CA ARG A 193 -6.52 -15.39 -8.04
C ARG A 193 -6.06 -16.83 -8.28
N VAL A 194 -5.45 -17.47 -7.30
CA VAL A 194 -5.26 -18.94 -7.33
C VAL A 194 -6.56 -19.71 -7.07
N TYR A 195 -7.61 -19.02 -6.58
CA TYR A 195 -8.93 -19.59 -6.33
C TYR A 195 -9.92 -19.18 -7.42
N ASP A 196 -10.81 -20.10 -7.81
CA ASP A 196 -11.85 -19.87 -8.82
C ASP A 196 -12.85 -18.77 -8.41
N TYR A 197 -13.23 -18.76 -7.14
CA TYR A 197 -14.16 -17.78 -6.57
C TYR A 197 -13.41 -16.89 -5.57
N THR A 198 -13.26 -15.61 -5.92
CA THR A 198 -12.49 -14.65 -5.13
C THR A 198 -13.03 -13.24 -5.29
N THR A 199 -12.98 -12.47 -4.22
CA THR A 199 -13.25 -11.02 -4.24
C THR A 199 -12.06 -10.20 -4.75
N ASN A 200 -10.90 -10.84 -4.92
CA ASN A 200 -9.70 -10.17 -5.39
C ASN A 200 -9.85 -9.72 -6.85
N SER A 201 -9.24 -8.59 -7.18
CA SER A 201 -9.04 -8.12 -8.55
C SER A 201 -8.39 -9.20 -9.41
N ALA A 202 -8.68 -9.17 -10.72
CA ALA A 202 -8.10 -10.08 -11.71
C ALA A 202 -6.58 -10.04 -11.76
N ILE A 203 -5.96 -8.95 -11.27
CA ILE A 203 -4.50 -8.77 -11.30
C ILE A 203 -3.78 -9.27 -10.04
N ALA A 204 -4.49 -9.72 -9.00
CA ALA A 204 -3.89 -10.20 -7.75
C ALA A 204 -3.41 -11.66 -7.89
N THR A 205 -2.38 -11.85 -8.71
CA THR A 205 -1.87 -13.16 -9.16
C THR A 205 -0.60 -13.61 -8.45
N GLY A 206 -0.09 -12.86 -7.48
CA GLY A 206 1.08 -13.25 -6.68
C GLY A 206 2.44 -13.03 -7.30
N ASP A 207 2.53 -12.19 -8.33
CA ASP A 207 3.75 -11.99 -9.12
C ASP A 207 4.96 -11.62 -8.22
N GLY A 208 4.80 -10.68 -7.29
CA GLY A 208 5.89 -10.28 -6.38
C GLY A 208 6.32 -11.35 -5.39
N ILE A 209 5.41 -12.25 -4.97
CA ILE A 209 5.78 -13.39 -4.12
C ILE A 209 6.70 -14.35 -4.90
N GLN A 210 6.38 -14.58 -6.18
CA GLN A 210 7.21 -15.38 -7.06
C GLN A 210 8.58 -14.74 -7.34
N PHE A 211 8.66 -13.41 -7.50
CA PHE A 211 9.95 -12.72 -7.64
C PHE A 211 10.78 -12.71 -6.36
N ALA A 212 10.17 -12.63 -5.18
CA ALA A 212 10.89 -12.64 -3.91
C ALA A 212 11.42 -14.03 -3.53
N TYR A 213 10.75 -15.09 -3.99
CA TYR A 213 11.11 -16.47 -3.70
C TYR A 213 12.29 -16.98 -4.55
N ASN A 214 12.38 -16.54 -5.80
CA ASN A 214 13.40 -16.97 -6.77
C ASN A 214 14.69 -16.15 -6.66
#